data_AF-A0A7M7N0Z7-F1
#
_entry.id   AF-A0A7M7N0Z7-F1
#
_cell.length_a   1.000
_cell.length_b   1.000
_cell.length_c   1.000
_cell.angle_alpha   90.00
_cell.angle_beta   90.00
_cell.angle_gamma   90.00
#
_symmetry.space_group_name_H-M   'P 1'
#
loop_
_entity.id
_entity.type
_entity.pdbx_description
1 polymer ?
#
loop_
_entity_poly.entity_id
_entity_poly.type
_entity_poly.pdbx_seq_one_letter_code
_entity_poly.pdbx_strand_id
1 'polypeptide(L)'
;MLDGCKLPTSAGGTLIIALLCAFCMAIILTSQSTLNVLPGNVFKPSTEIRSSVKKNIVFNPPEPRSFEEAIDYANMMVEQKRRRALIEEACTAANMSRQIDLDHKGSVFKSVGHLLVDDKYKVLFGFIPKVGCTTWKGIIGKLHRKHKNDLAKISTLRNFGDNHTEIYYRLQNYRKVLFVREPITRMLSGYLSKLRNLKNLQRTWEQFIGKSIVKRYRGYNHVERYEDEIIKPWMNITLSEYIQYITDIGSNIHMGELNDHWLPLHVVSNPCQIHYDFIGHYENMAVEGPFVLRWLGVNNLISFPPVHESHASNALIREYSEISLSFLKRISTYYSFDYKAFGYHINETLSILMKGIFDEKEDD
;
A
#
# COMPACT_ATOMS: atom_id res chain seq x y z
N MET A 1 -51.90 14.38 -4.43
CA MET A 1 -52.83 15.44 -4.84
C MET A 1 -52.11 16.27 -5.89
N LEU A 2 -52.32 15.95 -7.18
CA LEU A 2 -53.27 16.63 -8.09
C LEU A 2 -52.70 18.01 -8.45
N ASP A 3 -52.45 18.44 -9.70
CA ASP A 3 -52.91 18.06 -11.04
C ASP A 3 -51.87 18.56 -12.08
N GLY A 4 -51.64 17.89 -13.23
CA GLY A 4 -52.35 18.10 -14.50
C GLY A 4 -51.35 18.70 -15.52
N CYS A 5 -51.25 18.38 -16.81
CA CYS A 5 -52.18 17.81 -17.79
C CYS A 5 -51.41 17.15 -18.95
N LYS A 6 -52.14 16.33 -19.72
CA LYS A 6 -51.71 15.38 -20.76
C LYS A 6 -51.87 15.90 -22.21
N LEU A 7 -51.04 15.35 -23.12
CA LEU A 7 -51.30 14.90 -24.53
C LEU A 7 -51.59 15.96 -25.64
N PRO A 8 -51.43 15.68 -26.97
CA PRO A 8 -51.53 14.37 -27.62
C PRO A 8 -50.59 13.99 -28.81
N THR A 9 -50.50 12.67 -29.00
CA THR A 9 -50.47 11.77 -30.19
C THR A 9 -50.03 12.18 -31.61
N SER A 10 -49.10 11.35 -32.12
CA SER A 10 -49.16 10.52 -33.36
C SER A 10 -48.98 11.09 -34.78
N ALA A 11 -48.16 10.32 -35.52
CA ALA A 11 -48.28 9.88 -36.92
C ALA A 11 -47.30 10.48 -37.94
N GLY A 12 -46.70 9.61 -38.75
CA GLY A 12 -46.11 9.97 -40.04
C GLY A 12 -44.65 9.59 -40.24
N GLY A 13 -44.36 8.29 -40.32
CA GLY A 13 -43.15 7.81 -40.97
C GLY A 13 -43.21 8.00 -42.49
N THR A 14 -42.04 7.88 -43.11
CA THR A 14 -41.78 7.74 -44.57
C THR A 14 -41.52 9.03 -45.34
N LEU A 15 -40.40 9.72 -45.09
CA LEU A 15 -39.75 10.55 -46.13
C LEU A 15 -38.28 10.98 -45.88
N ILE A 16 -37.40 10.19 -45.25
CA ILE A 16 -35.98 10.59 -45.10
C ILE A 16 -35.02 9.39 -45.24
N ILE A 17 -35.18 8.59 -46.30
CA ILE A 17 -34.18 7.57 -46.70
C ILE A 17 -33.75 7.73 -48.18
N ALA A 18 -34.19 8.78 -48.88
CA ALA A 18 -33.90 8.97 -50.31
C ALA A 18 -33.01 10.20 -50.65
N LEU A 19 -32.30 10.79 -49.68
CA LEU A 19 -31.52 12.03 -49.91
C LEU A 19 -30.03 11.99 -49.50
N LEU A 20 -29.48 10.82 -49.15
CA LEU A 20 -28.05 10.71 -48.77
C LEU A 20 -27.21 9.77 -49.64
N CYS A 21 -27.74 9.28 -50.77
CA CYS A 21 -27.00 8.40 -51.68
C CYS A 21 -26.59 9.03 -53.04
N ALA A 22 -26.84 10.32 -53.27
CA ALA A 22 -26.59 10.97 -54.57
C ALA A 22 -25.50 12.07 -54.56
N PHE A 23 -24.63 12.10 -53.54
CA PHE A 23 -23.54 13.10 -53.44
C PHE A 23 -22.11 12.52 -53.50
N CYS A 24 -21.95 11.21 -53.72
CA CYS A 24 -20.62 10.56 -53.75
C CYS A 24 -20.10 10.16 -55.14
N MET A 25 -20.75 10.52 -56.24
CA MET A 25 -20.37 10.03 -57.59
C MET A 25 -20.34 11.11 -58.69
N ALA A 26 -20.02 12.37 -58.35
CA ALA A 26 -19.98 13.45 -59.35
C ALA A 26 -18.82 14.44 -59.23
N ILE A 27 -17.72 14.09 -58.54
CA ILE A 27 -16.49 14.90 -58.55
C ILE A 27 -15.28 13.99 -58.71
N ILE A 28 -15.33 13.14 -59.74
CA ILE A 28 -14.15 12.52 -60.34
C ILE A 28 -14.23 12.89 -61.82
N LEU A 29 -13.22 13.61 -62.29
CA LEU A 29 -13.00 14.11 -63.66
C LEU A 29 -13.65 15.45 -63.98
N THR A 30 -12.90 16.54 -63.81
CA THR A 30 -12.59 17.49 -64.92
C THR A 30 -11.64 18.61 -64.46
N SER A 31 -10.67 18.88 -65.33
CA SER A 31 -9.80 20.07 -65.45
C SER A 31 -8.74 20.39 -64.38
N GLN A 32 -7.50 20.01 -64.73
CA GLN A 32 -6.26 20.79 -64.57
C GLN A 32 -6.52 22.31 -64.80
N SER A 33 -5.97 23.27 -64.06
CA SER A 33 -4.58 23.74 -64.18
C SER A 33 -4.28 24.88 -63.17
N THR A 34 -3.05 24.88 -62.65
CA THR A 34 -2.23 26.03 -62.18
C THR A 34 -2.71 26.94 -61.03
N LEU A 35 -2.02 26.88 -59.87
CA LEU A 35 -1.10 27.92 -59.36
C LEU A 35 -0.67 27.68 -57.89
N ASN A 36 0.66 27.61 -57.70
CA ASN A 36 1.49 28.02 -56.55
C ASN A 36 1.21 27.48 -55.14
N VAL A 37 1.99 26.45 -54.76
CA VAL A 37 2.23 26.04 -53.36
C VAL A 37 3.55 26.67 -52.87
N LEU A 38 3.47 27.52 -51.83
CA LEU A 38 4.61 27.84 -50.97
C LEU A 38 4.67 26.81 -49.82
N PRO A 39 5.86 26.33 -49.43
CA PRO A 39 5.99 25.20 -48.51
C PRO A 39 5.83 25.64 -47.04
N GLY A 40 4.75 25.18 -46.41
CA GLY A 40 4.60 25.18 -44.95
C GLY A 40 5.32 23.98 -44.33
N ASN A 41 6.23 24.27 -43.41
CA ASN A 41 7.21 23.37 -42.79
C ASN A 41 6.69 21.98 -42.40
N VAL A 42 7.34 20.97 -42.98
CA VAL A 42 7.39 19.59 -42.51
C VAL A 42 8.08 19.57 -41.14
N PHE A 43 7.34 19.19 -40.09
CA PHE A 43 7.90 18.90 -38.78
C PHE A 43 8.73 17.61 -38.89
N LYS A 44 10.04 17.76 -39.11
CA LYS A 44 11.00 16.64 -39.01
C LYS A 44 11.16 16.27 -37.52
N PRO A 45 11.13 14.98 -37.16
CA PRO A 45 11.43 14.57 -35.80
C PRO A 45 12.90 14.87 -35.52
N SER A 46 13.16 15.72 -34.51
CA SER A 46 14.50 16.01 -34.04
C SER A 46 15.08 14.79 -33.33
N THR A 47 15.92 14.05 -34.06
CA THR A 47 17.01 13.27 -33.47
C THR A 47 17.97 14.22 -32.76
N GLU A 48 17.88 14.28 -31.43
CA GLU A 48 18.96 14.48 -30.46
C GLU A 48 18.34 14.89 -29.11
N ILE A 49 17.77 13.93 -28.37
CA ILE A 49 17.75 14.07 -26.91
C ILE A 49 19.18 13.80 -26.46
N ARG A 50 20.00 14.85 -26.50
CA ARG A 50 21.34 14.86 -25.93
C ARG A 50 21.17 14.54 -24.45
N SER A 51 21.61 13.33 -24.09
CA SER A 51 21.72 12.84 -22.71
C SER A 51 22.35 13.92 -21.84
N SER A 52 21.51 14.64 -21.10
CA SER A 52 21.98 15.50 -20.02
C SER A 52 22.09 14.60 -18.81
N VAL A 53 23.26 13.97 -18.70
CA VAL A 53 23.74 13.26 -17.52
C VAL A 53 23.53 14.18 -16.31
N LYS A 54 22.42 14.00 -15.60
CA LYS A 54 22.30 14.47 -14.22
C LYS A 54 23.01 13.43 -13.38
N LYS A 55 24.22 13.80 -12.93
CA LYS A 55 25.03 13.07 -11.96
C LYS A 55 24.10 12.35 -10.98
N ASN A 56 24.01 11.02 -11.11
CA ASN A 56 23.51 10.19 -10.04
C ASN A 56 24.30 10.61 -8.80
N ILE A 57 23.63 11.12 -7.78
CA ILE A 57 24.21 11.08 -6.45
C ILE A 57 24.30 9.59 -6.16
N VAL A 58 25.42 8.99 -6.57
CA VAL A 58 25.78 7.65 -6.14
C VAL A 58 26.04 7.86 -4.67
N PHE A 59 25.01 7.60 -3.86
CA PHE A 59 25.21 7.31 -2.45
C PHE A 59 26.10 6.07 -2.44
N ASN A 60 27.41 6.29 -2.40
CA ASN A 60 28.35 5.22 -2.20
C ASN A 60 28.03 4.69 -0.80
N PRO A 61 27.49 3.46 -0.68
CA PRO A 61 27.39 2.85 0.63
C PRO A 61 28.79 2.90 1.26
N PRO A 62 28.89 3.17 2.57
CA PRO A 62 30.18 3.24 3.23
C PRO A 62 30.96 1.96 2.95
N GLU A 63 32.26 2.08 2.67
CA GLU A 63 33.11 0.92 2.43
C GLU A 63 33.05 -0.02 3.64
N PRO A 64 32.97 -1.34 3.41
CA PRO A 64 32.98 -2.31 4.50
C PRO A 64 34.25 -2.15 5.34
N ARG A 65 34.11 -2.18 6.68
CA ARG A 65 35.25 -2.02 7.59
C ARG A 65 35.97 -3.35 7.85
N SER A 66 35.36 -4.47 7.49
CA SER A 66 35.95 -5.81 7.57
C SER A 66 35.46 -6.69 6.42
N PHE A 67 36.10 -7.85 6.26
CA PHE A 67 35.70 -8.85 5.28
C PHE A 67 34.31 -9.44 5.60
N GLU A 68 34.00 -9.63 6.88
CA GLU A 68 32.69 -10.08 7.36
C GLU A 68 31.59 -9.06 7.00
N GLU A 69 31.83 -7.76 7.23
CA GLU A 69 30.87 -6.72 6.83
C GLU A 69 30.64 -6.70 5.30
N ALA A 70 31.67 -7.01 4.51
CA ALA A 70 31.56 -7.11 3.05
C ALA A 70 30.72 -8.32 2.62
N ILE A 71 30.90 -9.47 3.28
CA ILE A 71 30.08 -10.68 3.05
C ILE A 71 28.63 -10.42 3.42
N ASP A 72 28.37 -9.85 4.61
CA ASP A 72 27.02 -9.53 5.07
C ASP A 72 26.30 -8.59 4.09
N TYR A 73 27.04 -7.59 3.58
CA TYR A 73 26.52 -6.70 2.55
C TYR A 73 26.17 -7.45 1.26
N ALA A 74 27.08 -8.28 0.74
CA ALA A 74 26.85 -9.06 -0.46
C ALA A 74 25.63 -9.98 -0.31
N ASN A 75 25.53 -10.70 0.80
CA ASN A 75 24.41 -11.59 1.12
C ASN A 75 23.09 -10.82 1.18
N MET A 76 23.07 -9.66 1.84
CA MET A 76 21.88 -8.80 1.88
C MET A 76 21.48 -8.34 0.47
N MET A 77 22.43 -7.95 -0.38
CA MET A 77 22.12 -7.52 -1.75
C MET A 77 21.61 -8.66 -2.64
N VAL A 78 22.11 -9.89 -2.45
CA VAL A 78 21.56 -11.10 -3.09
C VAL A 78 20.11 -11.32 -2.65
N GLU A 79 19.85 -11.23 -1.35
CA GLU A 79 18.51 -11.38 -0.80
C GLU A 79 17.54 -10.29 -1.31
N GLN A 80 17.99 -9.04 -1.42
CA GLN A 80 17.19 -7.98 -2.01
C GLN A 80 16.87 -8.22 -3.49
N LYS A 81 17.80 -8.81 -4.25
CA LYS A 81 17.53 -9.24 -5.64
C LYS A 81 16.44 -10.32 -5.69
N ARG A 82 16.51 -11.31 -4.79
CA ARG A 82 15.50 -12.36 -4.67
C ARG A 82 14.12 -11.80 -4.30
N ARG A 83 14.03 -10.95 -3.27
CA ARG A 83 12.77 -10.33 -2.81
C ARG A 83 12.10 -9.49 -3.90
N ARG A 84 12.87 -8.69 -4.65
CA ARG A 84 12.33 -7.91 -5.78
C ARG A 84 11.82 -8.82 -6.92
N ALA A 85 12.50 -9.93 -7.20
CA ALA A 85 12.05 -10.89 -8.20
C ALA A 85 10.71 -11.55 -7.81
N LEU A 86 10.52 -11.89 -6.54
CA LEU A 86 9.25 -12.44 -6.04
C LEU A 86 8.08 -11.48 -6.21
N ILE A 87 8.28 -10.19 -5.90
CA ILE A 87 7.28 -9.15 -6.12
C ILE A 87 6.93 -9.10 -7.61
N GLU A 88 7.94 -9.06 -8.49
CA GLU A 88 7.73 -8.95 -9.93
C GLU A 88 6.98 -10.16 -10.51
N GLU A 89 7.32 -11.36 -10.05
CA GLU A 89 6.63 -12.60 -10.43
C GLU A 89 5.18 -12.62 -9.93
N ALA A 90 4.94 -12.23 -8.67
CA ALA A 90 3.61 -12.17 -8.09
C ALA A 90 2.71 -11.16 -8.80
N CYS A 91 3.23 -9.95 -9.06
CA CYS A 91 2.52 -8.90 -9.77
C CYS A 91 2.20 -9.31 -11.22
N THR A 92 3.12 -10.00 -11.91
CA THR A 92 2.90 -10.52 -13.26
C THR A 92 1.83 -11.61 -13.27
N ALA A 93 1.94 -12.59 -12.36
CA ALA A 93 1.00 -13.68 -12.24
C ALA A 93 -0.43 -13.22 -11.92
N ALA A 94 -0.57 -12.11 -11.18
CA ALA A 94 -1.85 -11.51 -10.83
C ALA A 94 -2.34 -10.46 -11.84
N ASN A 95 -1.63 -10.24 -12.95
CA ASN A 95 -1.93 -9.21 -13.95
C ASN A 95 -2.14 -7.81 -13.33
N MET A 96 -1.31 -7.45 -12.36
CA MET A 96 -1.39 -6.18 -11.64
C MET A 96 -0.89 -5.02 -12.52
N SER A 97 -1.60 -3.89 -12.46
CA SER A 97 -1.14 -2.66 -13.13
C SER A 97 0.23 -2.24 -12.61
N ARG A 98 1.07 -1.77 -13.55
CA ARG A 98 2.41 -1.23 -13.27
C ARG A 98 2.45 0.29 -13.29
N GLN A 99 1.34 0.92 -13.67
CA GLN A 99 1.23 2.36 -13.74
C GLN A 99 0.68 2.93 -12.44
N ILE A 100 1.29 4.01 -11.98
CA ILE A 100 0.79 4.78 -10.85
C ILE A 100 -0.35 5.66 -11.34
N ASP A 101 -1.51 5.55 -10.71
CA ASP A 101 -2.65 6.43 -10.95
C ASP A 101 -2.56 7.63 -10.00
N LEU A 102 -2.35 8.82 -10.56
CA LEU A 102 -2.35 10.09 -9.85
C LEU A 102 -3.47 11.04 -10.32
N ASP A 103 -4.19 10.68 -11.40
CA ASP A 103 -5.06 11.63 -12.12
C ASP A 103 -6.42 11.85 -11.42
N HIS A 104 -6.74 11.03 -10.42
CA HIS A 104 -7.94 11.16 -9.63
C HIS A 104 -7.59 11.65 -8.20
N LYS A 105 -8.33 12.63 -7.67
CA LYS A 105 -8.05 13.18 -6.31
C LYS A 105 -8.01 12.12 -5.20
N GLY A 106 -8.73 11.01 -5.36
CA GLY A 106 -8.66 9.86 -4.44
C GLY A 106 -7.53 8.87 -4.74
N SER A 107 -6.98 8.85 -5.96
CA SER A 107 -5.92 7.93 -6.37
C SER A 107 -4.55 8.34 -5.84
N VAL A 108 -4.26 9.64 -5.66
CA VAL A 108 -2.97 10.08 -5.09
C VAL A 108 -2.72 9.51 -3.70
N PHE A 109 -3.70 9.56 -2.78
CA PHE A 109 -3.56 8.94 -1.46
C PHE A 109 -3.36 7.42 -1.59
N LYS A 110 -4.19 6.78 -2.43
CA LYS A 110 -4.12 5.34 -2.65
C LYS A 110 -2.77 4.91 -3.20
N SER A 111 -2.18 5.69 -4.08
CA SER A 111 -0.96 5.39 -4.82
C SER A 111 0.31 5.70 -4.01
N VAL A 112 0.38 6.89 -3.39
CA VAL A 112 1.63 7.41 -2.78
C VAL A 112 1.44 7.95 -1.35
N GLY A 113 0.26 7.79 -0.75
CA GLY A 113 -0.03 8.25 0.61
C GLY A 113 0.82 7.58 1.69
N HIS A 114 1.31 6.38 1.42
CA HIS A 114 2.11 5.57 2.33
C HIS A 114 3.63 5.74 2.19
N LEU A 115 4.10 6.79 1.50
CA LEU A 115 5.52 7.09 1.35
C LEU A 115 5.89 8.32 2.17
N LEU A 116 6.78 8.18 3.16
CA LEU A 116 7.43 9.32 3.82
C LEU A 116 8.58 9.82 2.95
N VAL A 117 8.79 11.13 2.92
CA VAL A 117 9.82 11.76 2.07
C VAL A 117 10.96 12.31 2.92
N ASP A 118 12.19 11.98 2.56
CA ASP A 118 13.40 12.68 2.99
C ASP A 118 14.14 13.25 1.78
N ASP A 119 13.96 14.54 1.53
CA ASP A 119 14.54 15.24 0.38
C ASP A 119 16.05 15.46 0.50
N LYS A 120 16.61 15.40 1.71
CA LYS A 120 18.04 15.59 1.93
C LYS A 120 18.81 14.33 1.59
N TYR A 121 18.34 13.19 2.11
CA TYR A 121 18.96 11.89 1.85
C TYR A 121 18.39 11.18 0.63
N LYS A 122 17.44 11.81 -0.07
CA LYS A 122 16.80 11.27 -1.27
C LYS A 122 16.21 9.88 -0.97
N VAL A 123 15.44 9.78 0.11
CA VAL A 123 14.80 8.53 0.57
C VAL A 123 13.29 8.66 0.54
N LEU A 124 12.64 7.60 0.08
CA LEU A 124 11.22 7.34 0.25
C LEU A 124 11.05 6.13 1.17
N PHE A 125 10.34 6.29 2.28
CA PHE A 125 10.07 5.20 3.20
C PHE A 125 8.60 4.79 3.13
N GLY A 126 8.34 3.60 2.61
CA GLY A 126 7.03 2.96 2.60
C GLY A 126 6.63 2.53 4.01
N PHE A 127 5.60 3.17 4.58
CA PHE A 127 5.07 2.79 5.88
C PHE A 127 3.78 1.98 5.74
N ILE A 128 3.84 0.73 6.19
CA ILE A 128 2.66 -0.10 6.44
C ILE A 128 2.42 -0.12 7.95
N PRO A 129 1.18 0.03 8.44
CA PRO A 129 0.92 -0.15 9.87
C PRO A 129 1.37 -1.53 10.35
N LYS A 130 1.91 -1.57 11.58
CA LYS A 130 2.30 -2.80 12.32
C LYS A 130 3.55 -3.52 11.83
N VAL A 131 4.33 -2.89 10.95
CA VAL A 131 5.65 -3.37 10.48
C VAL A 131 6.82 -2.56 11.10
N GLY A 132 6.61 -1.93 12.25
CA GLY A 132 7.60 -1.03 12.86
C GLY A 132 7.54 0.43 12.37
N CYS A 133 6.41 0.85 11.78
CA CYS A 133 6.24 2.20 11.24
C CYS A 133 6.48 3.33 12.28
N THR A 134 6.15 3.14 13.56
CA THR A 134 6.43 4.13 14.62
C THR A 134 7.92 4.34 14.80
N THR A 135 8.70 3.26 14.81
CA THR A 135 10.17 3.30 14.91
C THR A 135 10.77 4.06 13.73
N TRP A 136 10.39 3.70 12.51
CA TRP A 136 10.88 4.34 11.29
C TRP A 136 10.45 5.80 11.17
N LYS A 137 9.21 6.15 11.54
CA LYS A 137 8.76 7.57 11.64
C LYS A 137 9.62 8.34 12.64
N GLY A 138 9.96 7.73 13.78
CA GLY A 138 10.86 8.31 14.77
C GLY A 138 12.26 8.56 14.23
N ILE A 139 12.83 7.61 13.50
CA ILE A 139 14.14 7.72 12.83
C ILE A 139 14.12 8.86 11.80
N ILE A 140 13.17 8.85 10.88
CA ILE A 140 13.04 9.86 9.82
C ILE A 140 12.82 11.25 10.41
N GLY A 141 11.98 11.36 11.45
CA GLY A 141 11.77 12.61 12.17
C GLY A 141 13.05 13.12 12.86
N LYS A 142 13.88 12.23 13.43
CA LYS A 142 15.19 12.60 14.00
C LYS A 142 16.18 13.03 12.92
N LEU A 143 16.24 12.33 11.78
CA LEU A 143 17.06 12.70 10.64
C LEU A 143 16.69 14.09 10.11
N HIS A 144 15.40 14.38 9.94
CA HIS A 144 14.93 15.71 9.53
C HIS A 144 15.37 16.82 10.49
N ARG A 145 15.22 16.62 11.81
CA ARG A 145 15.61 17.61 12.83
C ARG A 145 17.11 17.92 12.85
N LYS A 146 17.97 16.97 12.46
CA LYS A 146 19.41 17.22 12.36
C LYS A 146 19.79 18.17 11.22
N HIS A 147 18.86 18.48 10.30
CA HIS A 147 19.17 19.25 9.09
C HIS A 147 18.30 20.49 8.89
N LYS A 148 17.31 20.71 9.74
CA LYS A 148 16.52 21.93 9.78
C LYS A 148 16.53 22.50 11.20
N ASN A 149 16.81 23.79 11.35
CA ASN A 149 16.51 24.59 12.55
C ASN A 149 14.98 24.79 12.75
N ASP A 150 14.17 23.88 12.23
CA ASP A 150 12.74 24.09 12.06
C ASP A 150 11.97 22.80 12.33
N LEU A 151 10.78 22.97 12.91
CA LEU A 151 9.85 21.93 13.37
C LEU A 151 9.24 21.17 12.19
N ALA A 152 10.08 20.50 11.39
CA ALA A 152 9.64 19.86 10.16
C ALA A 152 8.61 18.75 10.44
N LYS A 153 7.36 18.98 10.01
CA LYS A 153 6.38 17.91 9.83
C LYS A 153 6.98 16.89 8.86
N ILE A 154 7.02 15.62 9.26
CA ILE A 154 7.30 14.52 8.34
C ILE A 154 6.30 14.63 7.19
N SER A 155 6.77 14.87 5.97
CA SER A 155 5.91 14.93 4.78
C SER A 155 5.70 13.53 4.22
N THR A 156 4.49 13.30 3.74
CA THR A 156 4.16 12.16 2.88
C THR A 156 4.26 12.58 1.42
N LEU A 157 4.55 11.66 0.50
CA LEU A 157 4.71 11.99 -0.92
C LEU A 157 3.42 12.56 -1.52
N ARG A 158 2.25 12.16 -1.00
CA ARG A 158 0.96 12.77 -1.35
C ARG A 158 0.86 14.27 -1.02
N ASN A 159 1.70 14.82 -0.12
CA ASN A 159 1.67 16.26 0.20
C ASN A 159 2.13 17.13 -0.97
N PHE A 160 2.76 16.52 -2.00
CA PHE A 160 3.05 17.19 -3.26
C PHE A 160 1.80 17.30 -4.17
N GLY A 161 0.67 16.70 -3.77
CA GLY A 161 -0.66 16.91 -4.35
C GLY A 161 -0.68 16.73 -5.86
N ASP A 162 -1.25 17.73 -6.55
CA ASP A 162 -1.39 17.77 -8.01
C ASP A 162 -0.06 18.04 -8.75
N ASN A 163 1.05 18.26 -8.03
CA ASN A 163 2.36 18.39 -8.65
C ASN A 163 2.96 17.01 -8.97
N HIS A 164 2.40 16.37 -10.01
CA HIS A 164 2.80 15.04 -10.44
C HIS A 164 4.27 14.98 -10.83
N THR A 165 4.84 16.06 -11.36
CA THR A 165 6.26 16.17 -11.70
C THR A 165 7.15 15.93 -10.47
N GLU A 166 6.82 16.57 -9.34
CA GLU A 166 7.58 16.40 -8.09
C GLU A 166 7.42 14.99 -7.48
N ILE A 167 6.25 14.37 -7.66
CA ILE A 167 5.98 12.99 -7.24
C ILE A 167 6.83 12.03 -8.08
N TYR A 168 6.75 12.11 -9.41
CA TYR A 168 7.52 11.25 -10.32
C TYR A 168 9.03 11.46 -10.17
N TYR A 169 9.49 12.71 -10.00
CA TYR A 169 10.90 12.98 -9.76
C TYR A 169 11.41 12.19 -8.54
N ARG A 170 10.70 12.19 -7.42
CA ARG A 170 11.10 11.45 -6.22
C ARG A 170 11.03 9.95 -6.43
N LEU A 171 9.94 9.46 -7.02
CA LEU A 171 9.81 8.03 -7.33
C LEU A 171 10.94 7.52 -8.25
N GLN A 172 11.43 8.34 -9.18
CA GLN A 172 12.50 7.96 -10.08
C GLN A 172 13.90 8.10 -9.46
N ASN A 173 14.12 9.12 -8.63
CA ASN A 173 15.47 9.50 -8.20
C ASN A 173 15.80 9.14 -6.75
N TYR A 174 14.83 8.69 -5.95
CA TYR A 174 15.02 8.45 -4.50
C TYR A 174 15.11 6.95 -4.23
N ARG A 175 15.93 6.58 -3.25
CA ARG A 175 15.99 5.23 -2.70
C ARG A 175 14.72 4.92 -1.93
N LYS A 176 14.09 3.80 -2.25
CA LYS A 176 12.82 3.36 -1.69
C LYS A 176 13.01 2.20 -0.73
N VAL A 177 12.62 2.38 0.52
CA VAL A 177 12.71 1.36 1.57
C VAL A 177 11.31 0.97 1.98
N LEU A 178 11.04 -0.33 2.05
CA LEU A 178 9.81 -0.91 2.58
C LEU A 178 10.17 -1.90 3.67
N PHE A 179 9.35 -1.97 4.72
CA PHE A 179 9.35 -3.11 5.63
C PHE A 179 7.99 -3.81 5.57
N VAL A 180 8.03 -5.13 5.54
CA VAL A 180 6.89 -6.03 5.56
C VAL A 180 6.93 -6.91 6.80
N ARG A 181 5.87 -7.65 7.06
CA ARG A 181 5.73 -8.53 8.23
C ARG A 181 4.87 -9.71 7.86
N GLU A 182 5.05 -10.84 8.55
CA GLU A 182 4.19 -12.02 8.43
C GLU A 182 2.69 -11.59 8.48
N PRO A 183 1.88 -11.87 7.43
CA PRO A 183 0.58 -11.24 7.26
C PRO A 183 -0.42 -11.47 8.41
N ILE A 184 -0.48 -12.69 8.94
CA ILE A 184 -1.43 -13.09 10.00
C ILE A 184 -1.04 -12.45 11.34
N THR A 185 0.26 -12.40 11.64
CA THR A 185 0.81 -11.75 12.82
C THR A 185 0.64 -10.23 12.76
N ARG A 186 0.80 -9.63 11.57
CA ARG A 186 0.55 -8.20 11.34
C ARG A 186 -0.92 -7.85 11.56
N MET A 187 -1.84 -8.66 11.04
CA MET A 187 -3.28 -8.50 11.25
C MET A 187 -3.64 -8.61 12.73
N LEU A 188 -3.10 -9.61 13.44
CA LEU A 188 -3.27 -9.76 14.89
C LEU A 188 -2.75 -8.52 15.65
N SER A 189 -1.59 -7.99 15.27
CA SER A 189 -1.10 -6.73 15.84
C SER A 189 -2.06 -5.55 15.62
N GLY A 190 -2.71 -5.51 14.46
CA GLY A 190 -3.84 -4.61 14.17
C GLY A 190 -4.95 -4.79 15.20
N TYR A 191 -5.56 -5.98 15.22
CA TYR A 191 -6.65 -6.36 16.13
C TYR A 191 -6.33 -6.03 17.58
N LEU A 192 -5.24 -6.57 18.14
CA LEU A 192 -4.86 -6.37 19.54
C LEU A 192 -4.71 -4.89 19.88
N SER A 193 -4.06 -4.13 18.99
CA SER A 193 -3.82 -2.71 19.22
C SER A 193 -5.05 -1.83 19.10
N LYS A 194 -6.11 -2.26 18.41
CA LYS A 194 -7.29 -1.43 18.10
C LYS A 194 -8.53 -1.85 18.87
N LEU A 195 -8.70 -3.15 19.10
CA LEU A 195 -9.91 -3.76 19.64
C LEU A 195 -9.69 -4.56 20.93
N ARG A 196 -8.44 -4.74 21.38
CA ARG A 196 -8.09 -5.52 22.59
C ARG A 196 -7.03 -4.84 23.48
N ASN A 197 -7.00 -3.51 23.53
CA ASN A 197 -5.98 -2.76 24.29
C ASN A 197 -6.52 -2.04 25.54
N LEU A 198 -7.84 -2.06 25.76
CA LEU A 198 -8.62 -1.46 26.87
C LEU A 198 -8.26 0.00 27.20
N LYS A 199 -7.71 0.75 26.23
CA LYS A 199 -7.34 2.16 26.36
C LYS A 199 -8.34 3.06 25.66
N ASN A 200 -8.30 4.37 25.93
CA ASN A 200 -9.19 5.37 25.32
C ASN A 200 -9.26 5.28 23.79
N LEU A 201 -8.14 4.91 23.13
CA LEU A 201 -8.11 4.72 21.67
C LEU A 201 -9.02 3.58 21.20
N GLN A 202 -9.19 2.50 21.97
CA GLN A 202 -10.08 1.39 21.59
C GLN A 202 -11.51 1.87 21.40
N ARG A 203 -11.99 2.83 22.20
CA ARG A 203 -13.35 3.37 22.03
C ARG A 203 -13.55 4.00 20.65
N THR A 204 -12.57 4.75 20.16
CA THR A 204 -12.61 5.32 18.81
C THR A 204 -12.69 4.22 17.74
N TRP A 205 -11.93 3.14 17.91
CA TRP A 205 -11.93 2.02 16.97
C TRP A 205 -13.22 1.20 17.04
N GLU A 206 -13.77 0.97 18.23
CA GLU A 206 -15.07 0.32 18.39
C GLU A 206 -16.19 1.14 17.74
N GLN A 207 -16.17 2.47 17.86
CA GLN A 207 -17.13 3.33 17.16
C GLN A 207 -16.95 3.28 15.64
N PHE A 208 -15.71 3.18 15.14
CA PHE A 208 -15.41 3.16 13.72
C PHE A 208 -15.70 1.82 13.03
N ILE A 209 -15.13 0.72 13.54
CA ILE A 209 -15.25 -0.62 12.95
C ILE A 209 -16.07 -1.57 13.82
N GLY A 210 -16.01 -1.45 15.15
CA GLY A 210 -16.72 -2.34 16.08
C GLY A 210 -18.23 -2.32 15.86
N LYS A 211 -18.85 -1.14 15.72
CA LYS A 211 -20.28 -1.00 15.40
C LYS A 211 -20.67 -1.74 14.13
N SER A 212 -19.86 -1.62 13.08
CA SER A 212 -20.09 -2.29 11.80
C SER A 212 -20.00 -3.82 11.93
N ILE A 213 -19.06 -4.32 12.73
CA ILE A 213 -18.92 -5.75 13.05
C ILE A 213 -20.13 -6.24 13.85
N VAL A 214 -20.47 -5.59 14.96
CA VAL A 214 -21.61 -5.95 15.83
C VAL A 214 -22.90 -5.93 15.03
N LYS A 215 -23.17 -4.86 14.28
CA LYS A 215 -24.37 -4.73 13.45
C LYS A 215 -24.51 -5.90 12.49
N ARG A 216 -23.39 -6.34 11.90
CA ARG A 216 -23.39 -7.39 10.87
C ARG A 216 -23.57 -8.79 11.42
N TYR A 217 -22.98 -9.12 12.57
CA TYR A 217 -22.95 -10.50 13.07
C TYR A 217 -23.76 -10.74 14.34
N ARG A 218 -24.07 -9.69 15.10
CA ARG A 218 -24.87 -9.77 16.34
C ARG A 218 -26.26 -9.13 16.21
N GLY A 219 -26.45 -8.22 15.25
CA GLY A 219 -27.73 -7.55 14.98
C GLY A 219 -27.83 -6.12 15.56
N TYR A 220 -28.84 -5.36 15.11
CA TYR A 220 -28.97 -3.91 15.40
C TYR A 220 -29.20 -3.61 16.89
N ASN A 221 -30.01 -4.40 17.59
CA ASN A 221 -30.32 -4.21 19.02
C ASN A 221 -29.07 -4.27 19.92
N HIS A 222 -28.01 -4.96 19.48
CA HIS A 222 -26.74 -4.98 20.19
C HIS A 222 -25.96 -3.69 20.05
N VAL A 223 -26.15 -2.92 18.96
CA VAL A 223 -25.49 -1.63 18.75
C VAL A 223 -26.02 -0.58 19.70
N GLU A 224 -27.35 -0.53 19.90
CA GLU A 224 -28.01 0.44 20.80
C GLU A 224 -27.48 0.35 22.24
N ARG A 225 -27.16 -0.87 22.71
CA ARG A 225 -26.53 -1.09 24.03
C ARG A 225 -25.20 -0.36 24.20
N TYR A 226 -24.48 -0.07 23.11
CA TYR A 226 -23.20 0.64 23.13
C TYR A 226 -23.34 2.16 22.88
N GLU A 227 -24.56 2.65 22.69
CA GLU A 227 -24.88 4.07 22.58
C GLU A 227 -25.31 4.69 23.92
N ASP A 228 -25.56 3.86 24.94
CA ASP A 228 -25.81 4.29 26.30
C ASP A 228 -24.60 5.04 26.87
N GLU A 229 -24.80 6.34 27.13
CA GLU A 229 -23.73 7.23 27.58
C GLU A 229 -23.24 6.97 29.00
N ILE A 230 -24.02 6.24 29.80
CA ILE A 230 -23.81 6.04 31.24
C ILE A 230 -22.92 4.83 31.49
N ILE A 231 -23.17 3.70 30.80
CA ILE A 231 -22.49 2.41 31.10
C ILE A 231 -21.32 2.12 30.12
N LYS A 232 -21.37 2.65 28.88
CA LYS A 232 -20.36 2.47 27.79
C LYS A 232 -19.52 1.18 27.89
N PRO A 233 -20.14 -0.02 27.86
CA PRO A 233 -19.39 -1.27 27.93
C PRO A 233 -18.55 -1.47 26.67
N TRP A 234 -17.42 -2.16 26.79
CA TRP A 234 -16.61 -2.56 25.64
C TRP A 234 -17.42 -3.48 24.73
N MET A 235 -17.30 -3.31 23.41
CA MET A 235 -18.03 -4.15 22.44
C MET A 235 -17.56 -5.60 22.46
N ASN A 236 -16.38 -5.86 23.03
CA ASN A 236 -15.77 -7.19 23.14
C ASN A 236 -15.77 -7.91 21.79
N ILE A 237 -15.23 -7.25 20.77
CA ILE A 237 -15.12 -7.81 19.42
C ILE A 237 -14.14 -8.97 19.46
N THR A 238 -14.58 -10.17 19.09
CA THR A 238 -13.71 -11.35 19.07
C THR A 238 -12.78 -11.34 17.87
N LEU A 239 -11.68 -12.09 17.94
CA LEU A 239 -10.77 -12.25 16.79
C LEU A 239 -11.50 -12.95 15.62
N SER A 240 -12.38 -13.93 15.89
CA SER A 240 -13.19 -14.60 14.87
C SER A 240 -14.11 -13.63 14.11
N GLU A 241 -14.83 -12.74 14.81
CA GLU A 241 -15.68 -11.74 14.16
C GLU A 241 -14.87 -10.71 13.37
N TYR A 242 -13.70 -10.33 13.89
CA TYR A 242 -12.79 -9.44 13.19
C TYR A 242 -12.28 -10.06 11.89
N ILE A 243 -11.82 -11.31 11.95
CA ILE A 243 -11.41 -12.11 10.79
C ILE A 243 -12.56 -12.22 9.80
N GLN A 244 -13.75 -12.59 10.27
CA GLN A 244 -14.94 -12.72 9.44
C GLN A 244 -15.24 -11.40 8.72
N TYR A 245 -15.20 -10.29 9.44
CA TYR A 245 -15.46 -8.97 8.91
C TYR A 245 -14.52 -8.57 7.78
N ILE A 246 -13.21 -8.63 8.00
CA ILE A 246 -12.24 -8.18 7.01
C ILE A 246 -12.26 -9.08 5.76
N THR A 247 -12.52 -10.37 5.94
CA THR A 247 -12.59 -11.33 4.84
C THR A 247 -13.94 -11.32 4.10
N ASP A 248 -15.05 -10.99 4.76
CA ASP A 248 -16.37 -10.80 4.13
C ASP A 248 -16.39 -9.52 3.27
N ILE A 249 -15.75 -8.44 3.72
CA ILE A 249 -15.68 -7.20 2.94
C ILE A 249 -14.64 -7.33 1.82
N GLY A 250 -13.52 -7.99 2.10
CA GLY A 250 -12.51 -8.29 1.09
C GLY A 250 -11.95 -7.03 0.42
N SER A 251 -12.03 -6.98 -0.90
CA SER A 251 -11.59 -5.85 -1.73
C SER A 251 -12.49 -4.61 -1.61
N ASN A 252 -13.67 -4.70 -1.00
CA ASN A 252 -14.55 -3.55 -0.77
C ASN A 252 -14.06 -2.62 0.35
N ILE A 253 -12.99 -2.98 1.07
CA ILE A 253 -12.35 -2.09 2.05
C ILE A 253 -11.53 -1.04 1.28
N HIS A 254 -12.07 0.16 1.12
CA HIS A 254 -11.34 1.27 0.51
C HIS A 254 -10.21 1.77 1.40
N MET A 255 -8.98 1.84 0.89
CA MET A 255 -7.86 2.33 1.69
C MET A 255 -8.02 3.79 2.14
N GLY A 256 -7.83 4.02 3.43
CA GLY A 256 -7.84 5.31 4.11
C GLY A 256 -7.03 5.22 5.41
N GLU A 257 -6.79 6.37 6.05
CA GLU A 257 -5.89 6.49 7.21
C GLU A 257 -6.30 5.63 8.43
N LEU A 258 -7.55 5.19 8.49
CA LEU A 258 -8.05 4.36 9.58
C LEU A 258 -8.13 2.87 9.22
N ASN A 259 -8.26 2.48 7.96
CA ASN A 259 -8.52 1.07 7.61
C ASN A 259 -7.33 0.36 6.93
N ASP A 260 -6.23 1.06 6.70
CA ASP A 260 -4.94 0.52 6.26
C ASP A 260 -4.32 -0.54 7.21
N HIS A 261 -4.77 -0.61 8.47
CA HIS A 261 -4.16 -1.45 9.50
C HIS A 261 -4.30 -2.96 9.28
N TRP A 262 -5.29 -3.38 8.49
CA TRP A 262 -5.58 -4.80 8.20
C TRP A 262 -5.69 -5.10 6.71
N LEU A 263 -5.60 -4.09 5.85
CA LEU A 263 -5.49 -4.31 4.40
C LEU A 263 -4.24 -5.12 4.07
N PRO A 264 -4.26 -5.93 2.99
CA PRO A 264 -3.07 -6.61 2.51
C PRO A 264 -1.89 -5.63 2.30
N LEU A 265 -0.69 -6.09 2.61
CA LEU A 265 0.52 -5.27 2.56
C LEU A 265 0.72 -4.68 1.16
N HIS A 266 0.44 -5.44 0.10
CA HIS A 266 0.52 -4.97 -1.28
C HIS A 266 -0.49 -3.88 -1.62
N VAL A 267 -1.69 -3.89 -1.00
CA VAL A 267 -2.69 -2.83 -1.18
C VAL A 267 -2.20 -1.53 -0.55
N VAL A 268 -1.51 -1.62 0.59
CA VAL A 268 -1.01 -0.44 1.32
C VAL A 268 0.25 0.14 0.67
N SER A 269 1.11 -0.71 0.13
CA SER A 269 2.45 -0.31 -0.36
C SER A 269 2.59 -0.24 -1.87
N ASN A 270 1.60 -0.69 -2.66
CA ASN A 270 1.62 -0.70 -4.12
C ASN A 270 2.94 -1.21 -4.74
N PRO A 271 3.47 -2.38 -4.34
CA PRO A 271 4.80 -2.84 -4.76
C PRO A 271 4.87 -3.17 -6.26
N CYS A 272 3.73 -3.35 -6.92
CA CYS A 272 3.67 -3.56 -8.37
C CYS A 272 3.90 -2.27 -9.18
N GLN A 273 3.65 -1.10 -8.56
CA GLN A 273 3.76 0.22 -9.19
C GLN A 273 4.94 1.02 -8.62
N ILE A 274 5.37 0.70 -7.40
CA ILE A 274 6.50 1.32 -6.71
C ILE A 274 7.63 0.30 -6.61
N HIS A 275 8.71 0.54 -7.35
CA HIS A 275 9.91 -0.30 -7.31
C HIS A 275 10.76 0.03 -6.08
N TYR A 276 10.51 -0.70 -4.99
CA TYR A 276 11.29 -0.60 -3.76
C TYR A 276 12.71 -1.15 -3.96
N ASP A 277 13.71 -0.38 -3.50
CA ASP A 277 15.12 -0.72 -3.61
C ASP A 277 15.54 -1.68 -2.48
N PHE A 278 14.96 -1.51 -1.30
CA PHE A 278 15.14 -2.39 -0.14
C PHE A 278 13.77 -2.81 0.41
N ILE A 279 13.55 -4.11 0.56
CA ILE A 279 12.39 -4.73 1.19
C ILE A 279 12.89 -5.50 2.40
N GLY A 280 12.59 -4.99 3.60
CA GLY A 280 12.97 -5.60 4.86
C GLY A 280 11.84 -6.39 5.51
N HIS A 281 12.17 -7.37 6.35
CA HIS A 281 11.21 -8.15 7.13
C HIS A 281 11.25 -7.68 8.58
N TYR A 282 10.08 -7.48 9.18
CA TYR A 282 9.93 -7.02 10.56
C TYR A 282 10.59 -7.98 11.56
N GLU A 283 10.51 -9.27 11.27
CA GLU A 283 11.13 -10.36 12.02
C GLU A 283 12.67 -10.20 12.09
N ASN A 284 13.27 -9.55 11.08
CA ASN A 284 14.70 -9.32 10.97
C ASN A 284 15.10 -7.87 11.29
N MET A 285 14.20 -7.06 11.87
CA MET A 285 14.39 -5.63 12.08
C MET A 285 15.67 -5.30 12.88
N ALA A 286 16.07 -6.17 13.82
CA ALA A 286 17.28 -5.99 14.62
C ALA A 286 18.57 -5.96 13.77
N VAL A 287 18.58 -6.68 12.65
CA VAL A 287 19.71 -6.77 11.72
C VAL A 287 19.52 -5.82 10.54
N GLU A 288 18.33 -5.88 9.91
CA GLU A 288 18.04 -5.15 8.67
C GLU A 288 17.83 -3.65 8.92
N GLY A 289 17.34 -3.24 10.10
CA GLY A 289 17.19 -1.83 10.46
C GLY A 289 18.54 -1.07 10.48
N PRO A 290 19.53 -1.51 11.27
CA PRO A 290 20.89 -0.96 11.23
C PRO A 290 21.53 -1.06 9.83
N PHE A 291 21.31 -2.16 9.12
CA PHE A 291 21.82 -2.33 7.76
C PHE A 291 21.31 -1.22 6.83
N VAL A 292 20.01 -0.94 6.83
CA VAL A 292 19.41 0.11 6.00
C VAL A 292 20.02 1.48 6.30
N LEU A 293 20.26 1.81 7.57
CA LEU A 293 20.89 3.09 7.93
C LEU A 293 22.32 3.20 7.38
N ARG A 294 23.08 2.10 7.40
CA ARG A 294 24.42 2.04 6.78
C ARG A 294 24.32 2.14 5.27
N TRP A 295 23.44 1.36 4.66
CA TRP A 295 23.21 1.36 3.22
C TRP A 295 22.82 2.75 2.69
N LEU A 296 22.01 3.50 3.44
CA LEU A 296 21.64 4.89 3.15
C LEU A 296 22.75 5.91 3.45
N GLY A 297 23.84 5.52 4.11
CA GLY A 297 24.94 6.41 4.48
C GLY A 297 24.59 7.40 5.60
N VAL A 298 23.64 7.06 6.48
CA VAL A 298 23.15 7.92 7.58
C VAL A 298 23.46 7.36 8.97
N ASN A 299 24.17 6.24 9.05
CA ASN A 299 24.50 5.55 10.30
C ASN A 299 25.46 6.34 11.22
N ASN A 300 26.18 7.33 10.70
CA ASN A 300 26.95 8.29 11.49
C ASN A 300 26.07 9.35 12.17
N LEU A 301 24.82 9.51 11.72
CA LEU A 301 23.89 10.51 12.22
C LEU A 301 22.87 9.91 13.18
N ILE A 302 22.50 8.65 13.01
CA ILE A 302 21.49 7.99 13.82
C ILE A 302 21.77 6.49 13.91
N SER A 303 21.49 5.92 15.09
CA SER A 303 21.47 4.47 15.30
C SER A 303 20.04 3.94 15.27
N PHE A 304 19.89 2.69 14.84
CA PHE A 304 18.62 1.99 14.98
C PHE A 304 18.39 1.68 16.48
N PRO A 305 17.20 1.94 17.04
CA PRO A 305 16.93 1.62 18.44
C PRO A 305 16.88 0.10 18.66
N PRO A 306 17.06 -0.37 19.90
CA PRO A 306 16.86 -1.78 20.23
C PRO A 306 15.50 -2.30 19.73
N VAL A 307 15.50 -3.50 19.18
CA VAL A 307 14.28 -4.19 18.75
C VAL A 307 13.86 -5.15 19.85
N HIS A 308 12.60 -5.03 20.24
CA HIS A 308 11.98 -5.93 21.20
C HIS A 308 10.95 -6.80 20.50
N GLU A 309 10.73 -7.98 21.07
CA GLU A 309 9.66 -8.85 20.63
C GLU A 309 8.31 -8.12 20.73
N SER A 310 7.45 -8.35 19.74
CA SER A 310 6.19 -7.63 19.66
C SER A 310 5.09 -8.36 20.41
N HIS A 311 4.19 -7.62 21.08
CA HIS A 311 3.03 -8.22 21.75
C HIS A 311 2.21 -9.19 20.90
N ALA A 312 2.14 -8.96 19.57
CA ALA A 312 1.42 -9.85 18.67
C ALA A 312 2.15 -11.18 18.42
N SER A 313 3.49 -11.18 18.43
CA SER A 313 4.29 -12.41 18.32
C SER A 313 4.09 -13.26 19.57
N ASN A 314 4.21 -12.66 20.76
CA ASN A 314 4.08 -13.35 22.05
C ASN A 314 2.65 -13.84 22.33
N ALA A 315 1.65 -13.23 21.68
CA ALA A 315 0.25 -13.61 21.81
C ALA A 315 -0.22 -14.57 20.71
N LEU A 316 0.62 -14.87 19.71
CA LEU A 316 0.17 -15.49 18.46
C LEU A 316 -0.54 -16.83 18.69
N ILE A 317 0.11 -17.76 19.39
CA ILE A 317 -0.42 -19.11 19.64
C ILE A 317 -1.72 -19.04 20.43
N ARG A 318 -1.69 -18.43 21.62
CA ARG A 318 -2.87 -18.22 22.48
C ARG A 318 -4.06 -17.62 21.73
N GLU A 319 -3.85 -16.55 20.96
CA GLU A 319 -4.96 -15.86 20.27
C GLU A 319 -5.55 -16.68 19.11
N TYR A 320 -4.74 -17.50 18.44
CA TYR A 320 -5.20 -18.36 17.34
C TYR A 320 -5.64 -19.76 17.78
N SER A 321 -5.43 -20.15 19.05
CA SER A 321 -5.81 -21.46 19.60
C SER A 321 -7.30 -21.78 19.48
N GLU A 322 -8.16 -20.76 19.57
CA GLU A 322 -9.63 -20.87 19.47
C GLU A 322 -10.14 -20.62 18.04
N ILE A 323 -9.26 -20.31 17.09
CA ILE A 323 -9.66 -19.96 15.72
C ILE A 323 -9.79 -21.22 14.88
N SER A 324 -10.95 -21.42 14.26
CA SER A 324 -11.20 -22.57 13.41
C SER A 324 -10.30 -22.59 12.16
N LEU A 325 -10.03 -23.79 11.66
CA LEU A 325 -9.31 -23.97 10.39
C LEU A 325 -10.01 -23.28 9.21
N SER A 326 -11.34 -23.16 9.25
CA SER A 326 -12.09 -22.42 8.22
C SER A 326 -11.74 -20.93 8.23
N PHE A 327 -11.63 -20.31 9.42
CA PHE A 327 -11.20 -18.92 9.52
C PHE A 327 -9.72 -18.74 9.12
N LEU A 328 -8.83 -19.63 9.55
CA LEU A 328 -7.43 -19.61 9.13
C LEU A 328 -7.28 -19.70 7.61
N LYS A 329 -8.04 -20.59 6.95
CA LYS A 329 -8.06 -20.70 5.49
C LYS A 329 -8.52 -19.39 4.85
N ARG A 330 -9.58 -18.76 5.38
CA ARG A 330 -10.10 -17.50 4.85
C ARG A 330 -9.10 -16.35 4.93
N ILE A 331 -8.42 -16.17 6.08
CA ILE A 331 -7.42 -15.10 6.21
C ILE A 331 -6.18 -15.38 5.36
N SER A 332 -5.80 -16.64 5.21
CA SER A 332 -4.70 -17.06 4.35
C SER A 332 -4.99 -16.71 2.89
N THR A 333 -6.22 -16.96 2.43
CA THR A 333 -6.65 -16.56 1.08
C THR A 333 -6.65 -15.04 0.92
N TYR A 334 -7.14 -14.30 1.92
CA TYR A 334 -7.19 -12.84 1.89
C TYR A 334 -5.80 -12.19 1.75
N TYR A 335 -4.77 -12.76 2.39
CA TYR A 335 -3.39 -12.30 2.30
C TYR A 335 -2.52 -13.08 1.29
N SER A 336 -3.11 -13.93 0.45
CA SER A 336 -2.37 -14.86 -0.42
C SER A 336 -1.36 -14.16 -1.35
N PHE A 337 -1.71 -13.00 -1.91
CA PHE A 337 -0.79 -12.21 -2.71
C PHE A 337 0.44 -11.78 -1.90
N ASP A 338 0.25 -11.36 -0.64
CA ASP A 338 1.35 -10.90 0.22
C ASP A 338 2.32 -12.04 0.54
N TYR A 339 1.80 -13.24 0.80
CA TYR A 339 2.63 -14.42 1.00
C TYR A 339 3.55 -14.65 -0.20
N LYS A 340 2.99 -14.64 -1.41
CA LYS A 340 3.77 -14.82 -2.65
C LYS A 340 4.76 -13.67 -2.87
N ALA A 341 4.28 -12.44 -2.88
CA ALA A 341 5.06 -11.26 -3.28
C ALA A 341 6.21 -10.98 -2.30
N PHE A 342 6.02 -11.24 -1.01
CA PHE A 342 7.01 -10.92 0.03
C PHE A 342 7.75 -12.15 0.55
N GLY A 343 7.57 -13.32 -0.06
CA GLY A 343 8.33 -14.52 0.28
C GLY A 343 8.05 -15.06 1.68
N TYR A 344 6.80 -14.96 2.13
CA TYR A 344 6.33 -15.69 3.32
C TYR A 344 5.67 -17.00 2.89
N HIS A 345 5.66 -17.97 3.80
CA HIS A 345 5.13 -19.29 3.53
C HIS A 345 4.01 -19.63 4.51
N ILE A 346 2.78 -19.75 4.01
CA ILE A 346 1.61 -20.00 4.86
C ILE A 346 1.70 -21.32 5.63
N ASN A 347 2.31 -22.35 5.04
CA ASN A 347 2.55 -23.63 5.70
C ASN A 347 3.49 -23.49 6.89
N GLU A 348 4.50 -22.61 6.85
CA GLU A 348 5.36 -22.31 8.00
C GLU A 348 4.54 -21.66 9.12
N THR A 349 3.74 -20.63 8.79
CA THR A 349 2.85 -19.98 9.77
C THR A 349 1.88 -20.97 10.40
N LEU A 350 1.22 -21.82 9.60
CA LEU A 350 0.30 -22.84 10.10
C LEU A 350 1.00 -23.90 10.95
N SER A 351 2.23 -24.29 10.59
CA SER A 351 3.02 -25.26 11.36
C SER A 351 3.40 -24.70 12.73
N ILE A 352 3.80 -23.43 12.81
CA ILE A 352 4.08 -22.74 14.08
C ILE A 352 2.83 -22.70 14.95
N LEU A 353 1.68 -22.32 14.37
CA LEU A 353 0.41 -22.29 15.09
C LEU A 353 0.00 -23.67 15.60
N MET A 354 0.01 -24.68 14.74
CA MET A 354 -0.37 -26.04 15.12
C MET A 354 0.53 -26.59 16.21
N LYS A 355 1.86 -26.49 16.05
CA LYS A 355 2.81 -26.96 17.05
C LYS A 355 2.59 -26.27 18.39
N GLY A 356 2.51 -24.94 18.40
CA GLY A 356 2.28 -24.18 19.63
C GLY A 356 0.99 -24.55 20.35
N ILE A 357 -0.09 -24.80 19.60
CA ILE A 357 -1.39 -25.20 20.18
C ILE A 357 -1.34 -26.60 20.79
N PHE A 358 -0.54 -27.52 20.22
CA PHE A 358 -0.36 -28.85 20.80
C PHE A 358 0.53 -28.79 22.04
N ASP A 359 1.65 -28.05 21.98
CA ASP A 359 2.58 -27.90 23.11
C ASP A 359 1.90 -27.21 24.32
N GLU A 360 1.11 -26.15 24.12
CA GLU A 360 0.36 -25.48 25.21
C GLU A 360 -0.68 -26.40 25.88
N LYS A 361 -1.18 -27.43 25.19
CA LYS A 361 -2.16 -28.37 25.74
C LYS A 361 -1.54 -29.54 26.50
N GLU A 362 -0.23 -29.75 26.39
CA GLU A 362 0.49 -30.76 27.17
C GLU A 362 0.95 -30.21 28.53
N ASP A 363 1.00 -28.88 28.68
CA ASP A 363 1.42 -28.18 29.90
C ASP A 363 0.25 -27.78 30.84
N ASP A 364 -1.00 -28.02 30.43
CA ASP A 364 -2.25 -27.84 31.21
C ASP A 364 -2.80 -29.18 31.72
#